data_AF-A0A7C2MBE7-F1
#
_entry.id   AF-A0A7C2MBE7-F1
#
_cell.length_a   1.000
_cell.length_b   1.000
_cell.length_c   1.000
_cell.angle_alpha   90.00
_cell.angle_beta   90.00
_cell.angle_gamma   90.00
#
_symmetry.space_group_name_H-M   'P 1'
#
loop_
_entity.id
_entity.type
_entity.pdbx_description
1 polymer ?
#
loop_
_entity_poly.entity_id
_entity_poly.type
_entity_poly.pdbx_seq_one_letter_code
_entity_poly.pdbx_strand_id
1 'polypeptide(L)'
;MKSLTPDGFLQTLARGQIDPLYLFTGPLPEGRKSYAHDAPEEYLQRQAVRALIERALDPASSAFNFSSFSAVEASLAEIVDAARQLPVSSPRRIVL
;
A
#
# COMPACT_ATOMS: atom_id res chain seq x y z
N MET A 1 -15.32 -3.03 -3.39
CA MET A 1 -14.19 -2.67 -2.51
C MET A 1 -14.73 -2.05 -1.23
N LYS A 2 -14.25 -2.48 -0.07
CA LYS A 2 -14.59 -1.87 1.23
C LYS A 2 -13.74 -0.60 1.38
N SER A 3 -14.37 0.54 1.70
CA SER A 3 -13.63 1.74 2.05
C SER A 3 -13.22 1.69 3.53
N LEU A 4 -11.99 2.08 3.84
CA LEU A 4 -11.44 2.11 5.19
C LEU A 4 -10.89 3.51 5.48
N THR A 5 -11.15 4.01 6.68
CA THR A 5 -10.40 5.15 7.20
C THR A 5 -8.96 4.71 7.53
N PRO A 6 -7.99 5.64 7.65
CA PRO A 6 -6.62 5.30 8.04
C PRO A 6 -6.55 4.45 9.31
N ASP A 7 -7.30 4.82 10.36
CA ASP A 7 -7.36 4.05 11.62
C ASP A 7 -7.96 2.66 11.41
N GLY A 8 -9.03 2.56 10.60
CA GLY A 8 -9.64 1.28 10.27
C GLY A 8 -8.68 0.35 9.53
N PHE A 9 -7.89 0.90 8.61
CA PHE A 9 -6.83 0.18 7.91
C PHE A 9 -5.75 -0.35 8.87
N LEU A 10 -5.22 0.49 9.76
CA LEU A 10 -4.22 0.08 10.75
C LEU A 10 -4.75 -1.03 11.67
N GLN A 11 -6.02 -0.95 12.09
CA GLN A 11 -6.65 -2.00 12.88
C GLN A 11 -6.77 -3.33 12.11
N THR A 12 -7.08 -3.29 10.82
CA THR A 12 -7.11 -4.52 10.00
C THR A 12 -5.73 -5.16 9.85
N LEU A 13 -4.69 -4.35 9.61
CA LEU A 13 -3.31 -4.83 9.55
C LEU A 13 -2.84 -5.45 10.88
N ALA A 14 -3.19 -4.82 12.01
CA ALA A 14 -2.86 -5.34 13.34
C ALA A 14 -3.46 -6.74 13.57
N ARG A 15 -4.66 -7.01 13.03
CA ARG A 15 -5.30 -8.34 13.06
C ARG A 15 -4.71 -9.33 12.05
N GLY A 16 -3.70 -8.93 11.28
CA GLY A 16 -3.09 -9.75 10.23
C GLY A 16 -3.96 -9.89 8.97
N GLN A 17 -5.00 -9.08 8.85
CA GLN A 17 -5.87 -9.05 7.67
C GLN A 17 -5.19 -8.19 6.61
N ILE A 18 -4.64 -8.86 5.60
CA ILE A 18 -3.98 -8.22 4.46
C ILE A 18 -4.72 -8.65 3.20
N ASP A 19 -5.36 -7.69 2.55
CA ASP A 19 -6.04 -7.86 1.27
C ASP A 19 -5.04 -7.81 0.12
N PRO A 20 -5.34 -8.45 -1.04
CA PRO A 20 -4.41 -8.53 -2.17
C PRO A 20 -4.26 -7.21 -2.94
N LEU A 21 -5.15 -6.24 -2.74
CA LEU A 21 -5.15 -4.96 -3.45
C LEU A 21 -5.61 -3.84 -2.53
N TYR A 22 -4.79 -2.80 -2.45
CA TYR A 22 -5.12 -1.55 -1.77
C TYR A 22 -5.06 -0.40 -2.75
N LEU A 23 -5.99 0.53 -2.61
CA LEU A 23 -5.98 1.80 -3.31
C LEU A 23 -5.98 2.91 -2.27
N PHE A 24 -4.85 3.58 -2.09
CA PHE A 24 -4.72 4.73 -1.20
C PHE A 24 -5.13 5.98 -1.97
N THR A 25 -6.41 6.35 -1.88
CA THR A 25 -6.91 7.59 -2.44
C THR A 25 -6.94 8.68 -1.39
N GLY A 26 -6.81 9.94 -1.81
CA GLY A 26 -7.30 11.05 -1.00
C GLY A 26 -8.85 11.07 -0.90
N PRO A 27 -9.49 12.12 -0.36
CA PRO A 27 -10.91 12.06 -0.01
C PRO A 27 -11.82 11.73 -1.21
N LEU A 28 -12.69 10.74 -1.05
CA LEU A 28 -13.77 10.32 -1.95
C LEU A 28 -15.07 10.14 -1.15
N PRO A 29 -16.28 10.11 -1.74
CA PRO A 29 -16.99 11.10 -2.54
C PRO A 29 -18.22 11.68 -1.79
N GLU A 30 -18.34 11.51 -0.47
CA GLU A 30 -19.44 12.11 0.33
C GLU A 30 -19.06 13.48 0.91
N GLY A 31 -18.70 14.41 0.02
CA GLY A 31 -19.11 15.81 0.17
C GLY A 31 -18.44 16.67 1.26
N ARG A 32 -17.19 16.42 1.67
CA ARG A 32 -16.39 17.46 2.33
C ARG A 32 -14.97 17.53 1.77
N LYS A 33 -14.80 18.39 0.76
CA LYS A 33 -13.50 18.99 0.46
C LYS A 33 -13.09 19.78 1.71
N SER A 34 -12.24 19.18 2.55
CA SER A 34 -11.51 19.98 3.52
C SER A 34 -10.42 20.72 2.74
N TYR A 35 -10.62 22.02 2.58
CA TYR A 35 -9.59 22.94 2.11
C TYR A 35 -8.57 23.14 3.25
N ALA A 36 -7.84 22.08 3.59
CA ALA A 36 -6.72 22.16 4.50
C ALA A 36 -5.47 21.80 3.71
N HIS A 37 -4.73 22.84 3.34
CA HIS A 37 -3.45 22.80 2.66
C HIS A 37 -2.55 21.64 3.13
N ASP A 38 -2.22 20.76 2.18
CA ASP A 38 -0.90 20.17 1.91
C ASP A 38 -0.04 19.75 3.13
N ALA A 39 -0.26 18.54 3.66
CA ALA A 39 0.73 17.74 4.41
C ALA A 39 0.16 16.45 5.06
N PRO A 40 -1.01 16.47 5.75
CA PRO A 40 -1.41 15.33 6.56
C PRO A 40 -1.79 14.10 5.73
N GLU A 41 -2.29 14.30 4.51
CA GLU A 41 -2.72 13.21 3.63
C GLU A 41 -1.56 12.36 3.10
N GLU A 42 -0.52 12.99 2.57
CA GLU A 42 0.66 12.29 2.07
C GLU A 42 1.42 11.61 3.23
N TYR A 43 1.46 12.25 4.40
CA TYR A 43 1.98 11.63 5.62
C TYR A 43 1.21 10.36 5.98
N LEU A 44 -0.12 10.42 6.02
CA LEU A 44 -0.97 9.26 6.34
C LEU A 44 -0.84 8.14 5.31
N GLN A 45 -0.74 8.47 4.02
CA GLN A 45 -0.49 7.48 2.96
C GLN A 45 0.88 6.82 3.13
N ARG A 46 1.95 7.60 3.35
CA ARG A 46 3.29 7.05 3.64
C ARG A 46 3.29 6.17 4.88
N GLN A 47 2.62 6.59 5.94
CA GLN A 47 2.50 5.81 7.16
C GLN A 47 1.74 4.50 6.93
N ALA A 48 0.65 4.53 6.17
CA ALA A 48 -0.14 3.35 5.84
C ALA A 48 0.66 2.35 4.98
N VAL A 49 1.35 2.82 3.94
CA VAL A 49 2.22 2.00 3.09
C VAL A 49 3.35 1.38 3.91
N ARG A 50 4.00 2.18 4.77
CA ARG A 50 5.06 1.68 5.65
C ARG A 50 4.54 0.59 6.60
N ALA A 51 3.39 0.81 7.25
CA ALA A 51 2.78 -0.17 8.14
C ALA A 51 2.41 -1.47 7.39
N LEU A 52 1.95 -1.38 6.14
CA LEU A 52 1.68 -2.54 5.30
C LEU A 52 2.96 -3.35 5.03
N ILE A 53 4.04 -2.67 4.63
CA ILE A 53 5.33 -3.31 4.34
C ILE A 53 5.89 -4.01 5.58
N GLU A 54 5.96 -3.29 6.71
CA GLU A 54 6.46 -3.83 7.98
C GLU A 54 5.63 -5.02 8.48
N ARG A 55 4.31 -5.04 8.21
CA ARG A 55 3.43 -6.13 8.62
C ARG A 55 3.50 -7.35 7.71
N ALA A 56 3.71 -7.14 6.41
CA ALA A 56 3.61 -8.17 5.38
C ALA A 56 4.95 -8.86 5.09
N LEU A 57 6.06 -8.15 5.24
CA LEU A 57 7.39 -8.62 4.85
C LEU A 57 8.31 -8.72 6.07
N ASP A 58 9.06 -9.82 6.15
CA ASP A 58 10.16 -9.93 7.09
C ASP A 58 11.36 -9.11 6.60
N PRO A 59 12.04 -8.33 7.47
CA PRO A 59 13.17 -7.50 7.08
C PRO A 59 14.28 -8.23 6.31
N ALA A 60 14.57 -9.49 6.63
CA ALA A 60 15.62 -10.25 5.96
C ALA A 60 15.28 -10.60 4.50
N SER A 61 13.99 -10.63 4.16
CA SER A 61 13.49 -10.96 2.83
C SER A 61 12.95 -9.75 2.04
N SER A 62 12.84 -8.58 2.68
CA SER A 62 12.19 -7.40 2.09
C SER A 62 12.84 -6.93 0.80
N ALA A 63 14.16 -7.02 0.68
CA ALA A 63 14.90 -6.57 -0.50
C ALA A 63 14.50 -7.30 -1.80
N PHE A 64 14.02 -8.55 -1.68
CA PHE A 64 13.60 -9.36 -2.83
C PHE A 64 12.09 -9.31 -3.08
N ASN A 65 11.32 -8.95 -2.05
CA ASN A 65 9.85 -9.06 -2.05
C ASN A 65 9.13 -7.72 -2.07
N PHE A 66 9.86 -6.61 -2.10
CA PHE A 66 9.32 -5.28 -2.29
C PHE A 66 9.80 -4.69 -3.61
N SER A 67 8.89 -4.07 -4.36
CA SER A 67 9.24 -3.28 -5.53
C SER A 67 8.34 -2.05 -5.59
N SER A 68 8.92 -0.90 -5.91
CA SER A 68 8.21 0.36 -6.06
C SER A 68 8.42 0.90 -7.47
N PHE A 69 7.34 1.32 -8.09
CA PHE A 69 7.31 1.83 -9.45
C PHE A 69 6.73 3.24 -9.46
N SER A 70 7.29 4.08 -10.33
CA SER A 70 6.64 5.33 -10.72
C SER A 70 5.72 5.04 -11.90
N ALA A 71 4.44 5.38 -11.80
CA ALA A 71 3.49 5.25 -12.91
C ALA A 71 3.83 6.15 -14.11
N VAL A 72 4.75 7.11 -13.94
CA VAL A 72 5.27 7.96 -15.02
C VAL A 72 6.38 7.26 -15.81
N GLU A 73 7.12 6.35 -15.16
CA GLU A 73 8.33 5.73 -15.72
C GLU A 73 8.12 4.27 -16.12
N ALA A 74 7.25 3.55 -15.43
CA ALA A 74 6.97 2.14 -15.66
C ALA A 74 5.61 1.93 -16.33
N SER A 75 5.56 1.00 -17.28
CA SER A 75 4.32 0.56 -17.90
C SER A 75 3.50 -0.31 -16.94
N LEU A 76 2.17 -0.32 -17.13
CA LEU A 76 1.29 -1.19 -16.35
C LEU A 76 1.65 -2.68 -16.51
N ALA A 77 2.11 -3.09 -17.69
CA ALA A 77 2.52 -4.47 -17.95
C ALA A 77 3.69 -4.88 -17.05
N GLU A 78 4.73 -4.03 -16.94
CA GLU A 78 5.88 -4.27 -16.07
C GLU A 78 5.48 -4.38 -14.58
N ILE A 79 4.59 -3.48 -14.12
CA ILE A 79 4.09 -3.49 -12.74
C ILE A 79 3.32 -4.80 -12.45
N VAL A 80 2.44 -5.22 -13.37
CA VAL A 80 1.65 -6.44 -13.23
C VAL A 80 2.53 -7.68 -13.29
N ASP A 81 3.53 -7.71 -14.18
CA ASP A 81 4.49 -8.82 -14.25
C ASP A 81 5.31 -8.92 -12.97
N ALA A 82 5.76 -7.80 -12.41
CA ALA A 82 6.40 -7.79 -11.10
C ALA A 82 5.46 -8.32 -9.99
N ALA A 83 4.18 -7.98 -10.01
CA ALA A 83 3.21 -8.48 -9.02
C ALA A 83 2.94 -9.99 -9.12
N ARG A 84 3.14 -10.58 -10.30
CA ARG A 84 2.97 -12.03 -10.55
C ARG A 84 4.20 -12.87 -10.18
N GLN A 85 5.35 -12.25 -9.94
CA GLN A 85 6.55 -12.98 -9.53
C GLN A 85 6.32 -13.62 -8.16
N LEU A 86 6.74 -14.89 -8.04
CA LEU A 86 6.65 -15.62 -6.78
C LEU A 86 7.53 -14.95 -5.71
N PRO A 87 7.03 -14.79 -4.47
CA PRO A 87 7.84 -14.30 -3.38
C PRO A 87 9.03 -15.23 -3.08
N VAL A 88 10.18 -14.65 -2.71
CA VAL A 88 11.39 -15.38 -2.34
C VAL A 88 11.48 -15.47 -0.83
N SER A 89 11.39 -16.69 -0.28
CA SER A 89 11.53 -16.94 1.17
C SER A 89 10.61 -16.07 2.05
N SER A 90 9.45 -15.69 1.51
CA SER A 90 8.45 -14.82 2.15
C SER A 90 7.06 -15.36 1.79
N PRO A 91 6.04 -15.21 2.67
CA PRO A 91 4.68 -15.55 2.32
C PRO A 91 4.05 -14.56 1.31
N ARG A 92 4.61 -13.36 1.15
CA ARG A 92 4.02 -12.28 0.34
C ARG A 92 5.08 -11.48 -0.41
N ARG A 93 4.64 -10.87 -1.52
CA ARG A 93 5.35 -9.85 -2.28
C ARG A 93 4.48 -8.59 -2.30
N ILE A 94 5.11 -7.43 -2.17
CA ILE A 94 4.46 -6.12 -2.30
C ILE A 94 5.00 -5.44 -3.54
N VAL A 95 4.08 -4.95 -4.36
CA VAL A 95 4.36 -4.05 -5.47
C VAL A 95 3.59 -2.76 -5.23
N LEU A 96 4.30 -1.63 -5.23
CA LEU A 96 3.77 -0.28 -5.02
C LEU A 96 3.89 0.54 -6.29
#